data_AF-A0A843GRJ7-F1
#
_entry.id   AF-A0A843GRJ7-F1
#
_cell.length_a   1.000
_cell.length_b   1.000
_cell.length_c   1.000
_cell.angle_alpha   90.00
_cell.angle_beta   90.00
_cell.angle_gamma   90.00
#
_symmetry.space_group_name_H-M   'P 1'
#
loop_
_entity.id
_entity.type
_entity.pdbx_description
1 polymer ?
#
loop_
_entity_poly.entity_id
_entity_poly.type
_entity_poly.pdbx_seq_one_letter_code
_entity_poly.pdbx_strand_id
1 'polypeptide(L)'
;MAVLSREDFLSSIKGRVGEDTSDEAMKFIEDMTDTFDDYANRIGDKEDWKTKYEENDKAWREKYKSRFFSSDVTTPDDVKDEQKDDVIDDGEQTTFEDLFEEREG
;
A
#
# COMPACT_ATOMS: atom_id res chain seq x y z
N MET A 1 13.13 -0.41 19.63
CA MET A 1 12.56 0.95 19.46
C MET A 1 11.06 0.86 19.66
N ALA A 2 10.45 1.81 20.34
CA ALA A 2 9.00 1.84 20.56
C ALA A 2 8.33 2.74 19.50
N VAL A 3 7.18 2.32 18.99
CA VAL A 3 6.31 3.18 18.17
C VAL A 3 5.39 3.91 19.12
N LEU A 4 5.43 5.24 19.08
CA LEU A 4 4.64 6.09 19.98
C LEU A 4 3.31 6.47 19.33
N SER A 5 2.29 6.67 20.17
CA SER A 5 1.08 7.37 19.74
C SER A 5 1.41 8.83 19.40
N ARG A 6 0.54 9.50 18.65
CA ARG A 6 0.69 10.93 18.33
C ARG A 6 0.85 11.77 19.59
N GLU A 7 0.07 11.46 20.63
CA GLU A 7 0.09 12.17 21.91
C GLU A 7 1.41 11.97 22.65
N ASP A 8 1.91 10.73 22.73
CA ASP A 8 3.18 10.42 23.39
C ASP A 8 4.38 11.03 22.66
N PHE A 9 4.32 11.05 21.32
CA PHE A 9 5.33 11.66 20.47
C PHE A 9 5.40 13.18 20.68
N LEU A 10 4.26 13.86 20.65
CA LEU A 10 4.18 15.31 20.92
C LEU A 10 4.59 15.65 22.35
N SER A 11 4.22 14.82 23.33
CA SER A 11 4.65 14.98 24.73
C SER A 11 6.17 14.88 24.87
N SER A 12 6.79 13.96 24.13
CA SER A 12 8.26 13.80 24.09
C SER A 12 8.95 15.01 23.47
N ILE A 13 8.41 15.55 22.37
CA ILE A 13 8.91 16.76 21.72
C ILE A 13 8.78 17.96 22.66
N LYS A 14 7.61 18.14 23.27
CA LYS A 14 7.37 19.21 24.26
C LYS A 14 8.31 19.10 25.46
N GLY A 15 8.58 17.88 25.95
CA GLY A 15 9.55 17.66 27.02
C GLY A 15 10.99 18.05 26.63
N ARG A 16 11.34 17.96 25.34
CA ARG A 16 12.67 18.34 24.84
C ARG A 16 12.81 19.83 24.53
N VAL A 17 11.75 20.47 24.04
CA VAL A 17 11.70 21.91 23.71
C VAL A 17 11.45 22.76 24.96
N GLY A 18 10.69 22.24 25.94
CA GLY A 18 10.39 22.94 27.19
C GLY A 18 9.49 24.15 26.97
N GLU A 19 9.89 25.31 27.50
CA GLU A 19 9.20 26.60 27.32
C GLU A 19 9.89 27.51 26.29
N ASP A 20 10.75 26.94 25.44
CA ASP A 20 11.38 27.70 24.36
C ASP A 20 10.34 28.10 23.31
N THR A 21 10.07 29.40 23.22
CA THR A 21 9.14 30.01 22.26
C THR A 21 9.85 30.70 21.11
N SER A 22 11.13 30.38 20.86
CA SER A 22 11.85 30.87 19.69
C SER A 22 11.24 30.36 18.39
N ASP A 23 11.44 31.10 17.31
CA ASP A 23 10.97 30.70 15.98
C ASP A 23 11.56 29.35 15.55
N GLU A 24 12.79 29.03 15.97
CA GLU A 24 13.44 27.75 15.70
C GLU A 24 12.74 26.59 16.41
N ALA A 25 12.38 26.77 17.69
CA ALA A 25 11.63 25.79 18.47
C ALA A 25 10.23 25.56 17.90
N MET A 26 9.55 26.64 17.49
CA MET A 26 8.23 26.56 16.84
C MET A 26 8.31 25.83 15.50
N LYS A 27 9.30 26.16 14.67
CA LYS A 27 9.53 25.48 13.39
C LYS A 27 9.83 24.00 13.57
N PHE A 28 10.62 23.63 14.59
CA PHE A 28 10.91 22.24 14.88
C PHE A 28 9.66 21.44 15.24
N ILE A 29 8.77 22.00 16.08
CA ILE A 29 7.50 21.35 16.45
C ILE A 29 6.61 21.18 15.22
N GLU A 30 6.51 22.20 14.37
CA GLU A 30 5.76 22.18 13.11
C GLU A 30 6.28 21.09 12.17
N ASP A 31 7.57 21.13 11.83
CA ASP A 31 8.22 20.17 10.92
C ASP A 31 8.00 18.71 11.39
N MET A 32 8.11 18.45 12.69
CA MET A 32 7.92 17.11 13.25
C MET A 32 6.46 16.66 13.24
N THR A 33 5.52 17.56 13.52
CA THR A 33 4.09 17.23 13.56
C THR A 33 3.57 16.99 12.15
N ASP A 34 3.93 17.87 11.20
CA ASP A 34 3.54 17.76 9.80
C ASP A 34 4.10 16.49 9.18
N THR A 35 5.37 16.16 9.44
CA THR A 35 5.98 14.91 8.96
C THR A 35 5.26 13.69 9.53
N PHE A 36 4.93 13.70 10.83
CA PHE A 36 4.23 12.58 11.46
C PHE A 36 2.83 12.39 10.86
N ASP A 37 2.07 13.48 10.71
CA ASP A 37 0.71 13.45 10.18
C ASP A 37 0.70 13.06 8.68
N ASP A 38 1.65 13.56 7.88
CA ASP A 38 1.85 13.13 6.49
C ASP A 38 2.17 11.63 6.41
N TYR A 39 3.06 11.12 7.25
CA TYR A 39 3.38 9.69 7.28
C TYR A 39 2.19 8.85 7.73
N ALA A 40 1.43 9.29 8.74
CA ALA A 40 0.22 8.62 9.21
C ALA A 40 -0.85 8.58 8.11
N ASN A 41 -1.03 9.66 7.37
CA ASN A 41 -1.97 9.73 6.26
C ASN A 41 -1.54 8.86 5.07
N ARG A 42 -0.25 8.89 4.69
CA ARG A 42 0.30 8.00 3.64
C ARG A 42 0.23 6.52 3.99
N ILE A 43 0.33 6.18 5.28
CA ILE A 43 0.15 4.81 5.75
C ILE A 43 -1.34 4.46 5.82
N GLY A 44 -2.22 5.40 6.17
CA GLY A 44 -3.67 5.21 6.11
C GLY A 44 -4.17 4.92 4.69
N ASP A 45 -3.52 5.51 3.69
CA ASP A 45 -3.77 5.27 2.25
C ASP A 45 -2.99 4.07 1.67
N LYS A 46 -2.30 3.28 2.49
CA LYS A 46 -1.78 1.99 2.01
C LYS A 46 -2.95 1.06 1.80
N GLU A 47 -3.32 0.97 0.53
CA GLU A 47 -4.12 -0.09 -0.07
C GLU A 47 -4.07 -1.38 0.77
N ASP A 48 -5.24 -1.89 1.16
CA ASP A 48 -5.36 -3.02 2.09
C ASP A 48 -4.92 -4.32 1.40
N TRP A 49 -3.60 -4.47 1.27
CA TRP A 49 -2.95 -5.61 0.63
C TRP A 49 -3.30 -6.92 1.30
N LYS A 50 -3.61 -6.88 2.60
CA LYS A 50 -4.04 -8.06 3.33
C LYS A 50 -5.40 -8.51 2.84
N THR A 51 -6.39 -7.61 2.81
CA THR A 51 -7.72 -7.92 2.29
C THR A 51 -7.66 -8.32 0.82
N LYS A 52 -6.93 -7.59 -0.03
CA LYS A 52 -6.74 -7.96 -1.45
C LYS A 52 -6.15 -9.36 -1.61
N TYR A 53 -5.15 -9.72 -0.82
CA TYR A 53 -4.54 -11.05 -0.86
C TYR A 53 -5.53 -12.14 -0.42
N GLU A 54 -6.24 -11.92 0.69
CA GLU A 54 -7.22 -12.87 1.21
C GLU A 54 -8.40 -13.09 0.24
N GLU A 55 -8.89 -12.03 -0.40
CA GLU A 55 -9.93 -12.10 -1.43
C GLU A 55 -9.45 -12.83 -2.69
N ASN A 56 -8.22 -12.55 -3.14
CA ASN A 56 -7.60 -13.22 -4.27
C ASN A 56 -7.47 -14.74 -4.00
N ASP A 57 -6.84 -15.13 -2.89
CA ASP A 57 -6.69 -16.55 -2.52
C ASP A 57 -8.04 -17.26 -2.41
N LYS A 58 -9.05 -16.61 -1.81
CA LYS A 58 -10.42 -17.16 -1.73
C LYS A 58 -11.01 -17.39 -3.12
N ALA A 59 -10.94 -16.39 -4.00
CA ALA A 59 -11.46 -16.48 -5.37
C ALA A 59 -10.78 -17.62 -6.15
N TRP A 60 -9.46 -17.77 -6.04
CA TRP A 60 -8.73 -18.86 -6.70
C TRP A 60 -9.10 -20.23 -6.15
N ARG A 61 -9.31 -20.38 -4.85
CA ARG A 61 -9.78 -21.64 -4.24
C ARG A 61 -11.19 -22.00 -4.69
N GLU A 62 -12.08 -21.02 -4.79
CA GLU A 62 -13.43 -21.20 -5.30
C GLU A 62 -13.42 -21.59 -6.79
N LYS A 63 -12.61 -20.91 -7.62
CA LYS A 63 -12.39 -21.27 -9.03
C LYS A 63 -11.86 -22.69 -9.16
N TYR A 64 -10.83 -23.05 -8.38
CA TYR A 64 -10.25 -24.40 -8.40
C TYR A 64 -11.27 -25.47 -8.01
N LYS A 65 -12.02 -25.26 -6.93
CA LYS A 65 -13.06 -26.19 -6.48
C LYS A 65 -14.17 -26.35 -7.52
N SER A 66 -14.61 -25.25 -8.13
CA SER A 66 -15.68 -25.25 -9.13
C SER A 66 -15.35 -26.13 -10.34
N ARG A 67 -14.07 -26.21 -10.74
CA ARG A 67 -13.64 -27.11 -11.83
C ARG A 67 -13.94 -28.59 -11.61
N PHE A 68 -14.04 -29.04 -10.35
CA PHE A 68 -14.26 -30.45 -10.01
C PHE A 68 -15.69 -30.77 -9.62
N PHE A 69 -16.45 -29.78 -9.15
CA PHE A 69 -17.77 -29.99 -8.55
C PHE A 69 -18.91 -29.25 -9.24
N SER A 70 -18.63 -28.33 -10.17
CA SER A 70 -19.65 -27.68 -10.99
C SER A 70 -19.99 -28.53 -12.21
N SER A 71 -21.27 -28.57 -12.57
CA SER A 71 -21.79 -29.29 -13.73
C SER A 71 -21.50 -28.60 -15.08
N ASP A 72 -21.09 -27.34 -15.05
CA ASP A 72 -20.42 -26.68 -16.17
C ASP A 72 -18.93 -27.03 -16.12
N VAL A 73 -18.50 -27.85 -17.08
CA VAL A 73 -17.08 -28.17 -17.27
C VAL A 73 -16.42 -26.90 -17.80
N THR A 74 -15.64 -26.21 -16.99
CA THR A 74 -14.73 -25.16 -17.48
C THR A 74 -13.83 -25.77 -18.56
N THR A 75 -13.99 -25.35 -19.82
CA THR A 75 -13.22 -25.89 -20.92
C THR A 75 -11.88 -25.14 -21.06
N PRO A 76 -10.86 -25.73 -21.70
CA PRO A 76 -9.61 -25.03 -21.97
C PRO A 76 -9.77 -23.73 -22.77
N ASP A 77 -10.82 -23.62 -23.59
CA ASP A 77 -11.11 -22.41 -24.36
C ASP A 77 -11.71 -21.31 -23.47
N ASP A 78 -12.59 -21.65 -22.52
CA ASP A 78 -13.12 -20.68 -21.54
C ASP A 78 -12.00 -20.06 -20.69
N VAL A 79 -11.01 -20.87 -20.28
CA VAL A 79 -9.84 -20.38 -19.52
C VAL A 79 -8.96 -19.48 -20.38
N LYS A 80 -8.78 -19.80 -21.67
CA LYS A 80 -7.99 -18.97 -22.59
C LYS A 80 -8.63 -17.61 -22.81
N ASP A 81 -9.95 -17.57 -22.96
CA ASP A 81 -10.66 -16.31 -23.16
C ASP A 81 -10.66 -15.45 -21.88
N GLU A 82 -10.82 -16.05 -20.69
CA GLU A 82 -10.72 -15.34 -19.40
C GLU A 82 -9.32 -14.75 -19.14
N GLN A 83 -8.25 -15.45 -19.55
CA GLN A 83 -6.86 -15.04 -19.28
C GLN A 83 -6.23 -14.22 -20.41
N LYS A 84 -6.96 -13.96 -21.48
CA LYS A 84 -6.40 -13.37 -22.70
C LYS A 84 -5.80 -12.00 -22.45
N ASP A 85 -6.51 -11.16 -21.71
CA ASP A 85 -6.08 -9.79 -21.43
C ASP A 85 -4.88 -9.76 -20.47
N ASP A 86 -4.91 -10.59 -19.41
CA ASP A 86 -3.80 -10.75 -18.47
C ASP A 86 -2.51 -11.22 -19.18
N VAL A 87 -2.62 -12.17 -20.12
CA VAL A 87 -1.46 -12.69 -20.88
C VAL A 87 -0.91 -11.68 -21.87
N ILE A 88 -1.75 -10.78 -22.39
CA ILE A 88 -1.30 -9.70 -23.27
C ILE A 88 -0.53 -8.66 -22.45
N ASP A 89 -1.06 -8.24 -21.31
CA ASP A 89 -0.45 -7.28 -20.39
C ASP A 89 0.89 -7.79 -19.83
N ASP A 90 0.91 -9.00 -19.27
CA ASP A 90 2.14 -9.65 -18.75
C ASP A 90 3.19 -9.94 -19.83
N GLY A 91 2.74 -10.04 -21.09
CA GLY A 91 3.57 -10.35 -22.25
C GLY A 91 4.21 -9.13 -22.91
N GLU A 92 3.81 -7.91 -22.53
CA GLU A 92 4.39 -6.68 -23.08
C GLU A 92 5.85 -6.52 -22.64
N GLN A 93 6.72 -6.14 -23.58
CA GLN A 93 8.14 -5.99 -23.31
C GLN A 93 8.41 -4.66 -22.60
N THR A 94 8.35 -4.65 -21.27
CA THR A 94 8.67 -3.48 -20.46
C THR A 94 10.18 -3.23 -20.38
N THR A 95 10.60 -1.97 -20.44
CA THR A 95 11.99 -1.55 -20.25
C THR A 95 12.25 -1.12 -18.80
N PHE A 96 13.51 -1.01 -18.40
CA PHE A 96 13.88 -0.53 -17.05
C PHE A 96 13.34 0.87 -16.76
N GLU A 97 13.25 1.72 -17.79
CA GLU A 97 12.76 3.09 -17.71
C GLU A 97 11.26 3.15 -17.44
N ASP A 98 10.50 2.13 -17.87
CA ASP A 98 9.05 2.03 -17.61
C ASP A 98 8.71 1.66 -16.16
N LEU A 99 9.71 1.22 -15.37
CA LEU A 99 9.52 0.76 -13.99
C LEU A 99 9.66 1.88 -12.95
N PHE A 100 10.14 3.07 -13.35
CA PHE A 100 10.43 4.16 -12.42
C PHE A 100 10.04 5.52 -13.02
N GLU A 101 9.39 6.36 -12.22
CA GLU A 101 9.15 7.75 -12.59
C GLU A 101 10.40 8.60 -12.30
N GLU A 102 10.82 9.42 -13.27
CA GLU A 102 11.96 10.32 -13.11
C GLU A 102 11.62 11.41 -12.10
N ARG A 103 12.38 11.49 -11.01
CA ARG A 103 12.18 12.48 -9.96
C ARG A 103 12.57 13.87 -10.47
N GLU A 104 11.60 14.77 -10.62
CA GLU A 104 11.86 16.19 -10.91
C GLU A 104 12.72 16.80 -9.78
N GLY A 105 13.82 17.44 -10.17
CA GLY A 105 14.82 18.07 -9.30
C GLY A 105 14.65 19.57 -9.17
#